data_AF-A0A7K4IL88-F1
#
_entry.id   AF-A0A7K4IL88-F1
#
_cell.length_a   1.000
_cell.length_b   1.000
_cell.length_c   1.000
_cell.angle_alpha   90.00
_cell.angle_beta   90.00
_cell.angle_gamma   90.00
#
_symmetry.space_group_name_H-M   'P 1'
#
loop_
_entity.id
_entity.type
_entity.pdbx_description
1 polymer ?
#
loop_
_entity_poly.entity_id
_entity_poly.type
_entity_poly.pdbx_seq_one_letter_code
_entity_poly.pdbx_strand_id
1 'polypeptide(L)'
;MNLKDEKVIGYILLAVGVTMIFLSVYFMFSVFTGSTAPPMLFNLPDIFITIPGIGNVLLIPGGEISKMVAMSFWYLLMFFIMVAGGKVASLGVSLVREIKVELKKEKD
;
A
#
# COMPACT_ATOMS: atom_id res chain seq x y z
N MET A 1 -4.42 32.26 13.13
CA MET A 1 -4.92 31.31 12.10
C MET A 1 -6.45 31.29 12.23
N ASN A 2 -7.21 31.47 11.16
CA ASN A 2 -8.68 31.45 11.27
C ASN A 2 -9.18 30.01 11.36
N LEU A 3 -10.19 29.75 12.19
CA LEU A 3 -10.86 28.44 12.32
C LEU A 3 -11.34 27.86 10.98
N LYS A 4 -11.61 28.72 10.00
CA LYS A 4 -11.99 28.32 8.64
C LYS A 4 -10.82 27.69 7.88
N ASP A 5 -9.61 28.20 8.07
CA ASP A 5 -8.39 27.74 7.37
C ASP A 5 -8.00 26.34 7.87
N GLU A 6 -8.11 26.08 9.17
CA GLU A 6 -7.82 24.76 9.78
C GLU A 6 -8.78 23.68 9.27
N LYS A 7 -10.07 23.98 9.16
CA LYS A 7 -11.04 23.04 8.57
C LYS A 7 -10.73 22.75 7.11
N VAL A 8 -10.36 23.76 6.32
CA VAL A 8 -9.98 23.58 4.91
C VAL A 8 -8.76 22.66 4.79
N ILE A 9 -7.74 22.86 5.64
CA ILE A 9 -6.55 22.00 5.69
C ILE A 9 -6.93 20.57 6.06
N GLY A 10 -7.83 20.38 7.03
CA GLY A 10 -8.34 19.07 7.41
C GLY A 10 -9.05 18.34 6.27
N TYR A 11 -9.91 19.04 5.50
CA TYR A 11 -10.58 18.47 4.33
C TYR A 11 -9.60 18.12 3.20
N ILE A 12 -8.60 18.96 2.95
CA ILE A 12 -7.56 18.67 1.95
C ILE A 12 -6.81 17.39 2.34
N LEU A 13 -6.38 17.29 3.60
CA LEU A 13 -5.61 16.15 4.09
C LEU A 13 -6.44 14.86 4.07
N LEU A 14 -7.73 14.95 4.40
CA LEU A 14 -8.70 13.85 4.26
C LEU A 14 -8.81 13.39 2.80
N ALA A 15 -9.05 14.32 1.88
CA ALA A 15 -9.22 14.02 0.46
C ALA A 15 -7.97 13.37 -0.14
N VAL A 16 -6.78 13.87 0.20
CA VAL A 16 -5.50 13.30 -0.26
C VAL A 16 -5.33 11.87 0.27
N GLY A 17 -5.55 11.65 1.57
CA GLY A 17 -5.40 10.31 2.17
C GLY A 17 -6.38 9.29 1.58
N VAL A 18 -7.64 9.68 1.38
CA VAL A 18 -8.67 8.84 0.74
C VAL A 18 -8.29 8.54 -0.71
N THR A 19 -7.82 9.53 -1.46
CA THR A 19 -7.38 9.34 -2.85
C THR A 19 -6.21 8.37 -2.92
N MET A 20 -5.23 8.47 -2.01
CA MET A 20 -4.11 7.52 -1.94
C MET A 20 -4.59 6.08 -1.70
N ILE A 21 -5.58 5.88 -0.83
CA ILE A 21 -6.15 4.54 -0.56
C ILE A 21 -6.80 3.99 -1.84
N PHE A 22 -7.70 4.75 -2.47
CA PHE A 22 -8.38 4.31 -3.70
C PHE A 22 -7.39 4.00 -4.82
N LEU A 23 -6.38 4.85 -5.00
CA LEU A 23 -5.35 4.68 -6.00
C LEU A 23 -4.50 3.42 -5.73
N SER A 24 -4.15 3.15 -4.47
CA SER A 24 -3.42 1.93 -4.08
C SER A 24 -4.22 0.66 -4.39
N VAL A 25 -5.52 0.66 -4.07
CA VAL A 25 -6.42 -0.46 -4.38
C VAL A 25 -6.53 -0.67 -5.89
N TYR A 26 -6.66 0.42 -6.67
CA TYR A 26 -6.71 0.36 -8.12
C TYR A 26 -5.45 -0.25 -8.73
N PHE A 27 -4.26 0.20 -8.32
CA PHE A 27 -3.00 -0.36 -8.80
C PHE A 27 -2.81 -1.82 -8.41
N MET A 28 -3.23 -2.20 -7.20
CA MET A 28 -3.19 -3.60 -6.76
C MET A 28 -4.10 -4.48 -7.64
N PHE A 29 -5.32 -4.03 -7.94
CA PHE A 29 -6.26 -4.74 -8.80
C PHE A 29 -5.76 -4.85 -10.26
N SER A 30 -5.16 -3.79 -10.80
CA SER A 30 -4.57 -3.79 -12.14
C SER A 30 -3.44 -4.81 -12.29
N VAL A 31 -2.57 -4.93 -11.28
CA VAL A 31 -1.49 -5.92 -11.29
C VAL A 31 -2.02 -7.33 -11.06
N PHE A 32 -3.03 -7.51 -10.20
CA PHE A 32 -3.65 -8.82 -9.95
C PHE A 32 -4.37 -9.37 -11.19
N THR A 33 -5.10 -8.54 -11.93
CA THR A 33 -5.78 -8.94 -13.18
C THR A 33 -4.82 -9.16 -14.35
N GLY A 34 -3.51 -8.91 -14.16
CA GLY A 34 -2.50 -9.07 -15.19
C GLY A 34 -2.52 -7.97 -16.26
N SER A 35 -3.29 -6.89 -16.06
CA SER A 35 -3.38 -5.76 -17.00
C SER A 35 -2.05 -4.99 -17.09
N THR A 36 -1.31 -4.95 -15.99
CA THR A 36 0.02 -4.32 -15.91
C THR A 36 0.99 -5.28 -15.21
N ALA A 37 2.13 -5.57 -15.83
CA ALA A 37 3.18 -6.36 -15.19
C ALA A 37 3.81 -5.57 -14.04
N PRO A 38 4.05 -6.19 -12.87
CA PRO A 38 4.83 -5.55 -11.81
C PRO A 38 6.27 -5.34 -12.30
N PRO A 39 6.95 -4.30 -11.81
CA PRO A 39 8.36 -4.10 -12.13
C PRO A 39 9.18 -5.29 -11.66
N MET A 40 9.92 -5.93 -12.58
CA MET A 40 10.84 -7.03 -12.24
C MET A 40 12.06 -6.46 -11.54
N LEU A 41 12.16 -6.71 -10.24
CA LEU A 41 13.29 -6.29 -9.39
C LEU A 41 14.33 -7.39 -9.21
N PHE A 42 13.91 -8.65 -9.39
CA PHE A 42 14.75 -9.83 -9.19
C PHE A 42 14.68 -10.71 -10.42
N ASN A 43 15.84 -11.19 -10.88
CA ASN A 43 15.95 -12.22 -11.90
C ASN A 43 16.58 -13.45 -11.23
N LEU A 44 15.75 -14.39 -10.82
CA LEU A 44 16.18 -15.64 -10.23
C LEU A 44 16.59 -16.64 -11.32
N PRO A 45 17.70 -17.37 -11.14
CA PRO A 45 18.11 -18.41 -12.06
C PRO A 45 17.17 -19.62 -12.01
N ASP A 46 17.15 -20.38 -13.10
CA ASP A 46 16.43 -21.66 -13.19
C ASP A 46 17.02 -22.69 -12.22
N ILE A 47 16.14 -23.41 -11.52
CA ILE A 47 16.54 -24.47 -10.59
C ILE A 47 16.48 -25.81 -11.33
N PHE A 48 17.66 -26.41 -11.50
CA PHE A 48 17.81 -27.74 -12.07
C PHE A 48 18.10 -28.73 -10.94
N ILE A 49 17.49 -29.91 -11.01
CA ILE A 49 17.94 -31.08 -10.25
C ILE A 49 18.57 -32.06 -11.22
N THR A 50 19.72 -32.59 -10.82
CA THR A 50 20.39 -33.68 -11.53
C THR A 50 19.87 -34.99 -10.99
N ILE A 51 19.17 -35.75 -11.83
CA ILE A 51 18.75 -37.13 -11.49
C ILE A 51 19.79 -38.08 -12.10
N PRO A 52 20.45 -38.93 -11.29
CA PRO A 52 21.41 -39.92 -11.79
C PRO A 52 20.74 -40.84 -12.84
N GLY A 53 21.30 -40.88 -14.04
CA GLY A 53 20.81 -41.73 -15.13
C GLY A 53 19.77 -41.11 -16.07
N ILE A 54 19.20 -39.93 -15.75
CA ILE A 54 18.18 -39.24 -16.58
C ILE A 54 18.68 -37.89 -17.09
N GLY A 55 19.59 -37.23 -16.35
CA GLY A 55 20.15 -35.93 -16.70
C GLY A 55 19.56 -34.78 -15.88
N ASN A 56 19.82 -33.55 -16.32
CA ASN A 56 19.33 -32.34 -15.65
C ASN A 56 17.88 -32.09 -16.04
N VAL A 57 16.98 -32.11 -15.06
CA VAL A 57 15.57 -31.78 -15.25
C VAL A 57 15.31 -30.40 -14.66
N LEU A 58 14.69 -29.53 -15.46
CA LEU A 58 14.21 -28.22 -15.00
C LEU A 58 13.06 -28.44 -14.02
N LEU A 59 13.25 -28.07 -12.75
CA LEU A 59 12.21 -28.21 -11.74
C LEU A 59 11.31 -26.97 -11.70
N ILE A 60 11.93 -25.79 -11.65
CA ILE A 60 11.22 -24.52 -11.55
C ILE A 60 11.87 -23.50 -12.47
N PRO A 61 11.11 -22.91 -13.42
CA PRO A 61 11.58 -21.77 -14.19
C PRO A 61 11.80 -20.57 -13.26
N GLY A 62 13.02 -20.05 -13.23
CA GLY A 62 13.40 -18.88 -12.44
C GLY A 62 12.60 -17.63 -12.84
N GLY A 63 12.13 -17.57 -14.10
CA GLY A 63 11.24 -16.51 -14.59
C GLY A 63 9.90 -16.44 -13.86
N GLU A 64 9.31 -17.58 -13.48
CA GLU A 64 8.05 -17.61 -12.72
C GLU A 64 8.26 -17.18 -11.28
N ILE A 65 9.32 -17.66 -10.63
CA ILE A 65 9.68 -17.25 -9.27
C ILE A 65 9.94 -15.75 -9.23
N SER A 66 10.67 -15.22 -10.21
CA SER A 66 10.95 -13.78 -10.36
C SER A 66 9.68 -12.97 -10.43
N LYS A 67 8.70 -13.42 -11.21
CA LYS A 67 7.39 -12.77 -11.33
C LYS A 67 6.60 -12.86 -10.03
N MET A 68 6.60 -14.00 -9.35
CA MET A 68 5.93 -14.18 -8.05
C MET A 68 6.51 -13.23 -6.99
N VAL A 69 7.85 -13.18 -6.88
CA VAL A 69 8.54 -12.28 -5.94
C VAL A 69 8.26 -10.81 -6.27
N ALA A 70 8.28 -10.44 -7.55
CA ALA A 70 7.95 -9.08 -7.99
C ALA A 70 6.49 -8.70 -7.66
N MET A 71 5.53 -9.61 -7.86
CA MET A 71 4.12 -9.40 -7.46
C MET A 71 3.99 -9.24 -5.94
N SER A 72 4.63 -10.11 -5.16
CA SER A 72 4.60 -10.03 -3.69
C SER A 72 5.19 -8.71 -3.19
N PHE A 73 6.32 -8.28 -3.76
CA PHE A 73 6.93 -7.01 -3.40
C PHE A 73 6.05 -5.82 -3.77
N TRP A 74 5.43 -5.85 -4.95
CA TRP A 74 4.49 -4.80 -5.37
C TRP A 74 3.28 -4.69 -4.43
N TYR A 75 2.72 -5.81 -4.00
CA TYR A 75 1.62 -5.81 -3.03
C TYR A 75 2.05 -5.29 -1.66
N LEU A 76 3.25 -5.63 -1.19
CA LEU A 76 3.79 -5.08 0.05
C LEU A 76 3.93 -3.55 -0.04
N LEU A 77 4.45 -3.05 -1.16
CA LEU A 77 4.59 -1.61 -1.41
C LEU A 77 3.22 -0.91 -1.41
N MET A 78 2.25 -1.44 -2.17
CA MET A 78 0.90 -0.85 -2.24
C MET A 78 0.17 -0.93 -0.90
N PHE A 79 0.39 -1.99 -0.11
CA PHE A 79 -0.11 -2.09 1.25
C PHE A 79 0.47 -0.99 2.15
N PHE A 80 1.77 -0.72 2.05
CA PHE A 80 2.39 0.38 2.78
C PHE A 80 1.79 1.74 2.40
N ILE A 81 1.59 1.99 1.11
CA ILE A 81 0.97 3.23 0.62
C ILE A 81 -0.47 3.36 1.13
N MET A 82 -1.23 2.26 1.16
CA MET A 82 -2.59 2.23 1.72
C MET A 82 -2.59 2.61 3.21
N VAL A 83 -1.69 2.04 4.01
CA VAL A 83 -1.56 2.37 5.44
C VAL A 83 -1.15 3.83 5.63
N ALA A 84 -0.21 4.33 4.82
CA ALA A 84 0.20 5.73 4.83
C ALA A 84 -0.97 6.67 4.48
N GLY A 85 -1.74 6.36 3.44
CA GLY A 85 -2.95 7.10 3.06
C GLY A 85 -3.99 7.13 4.18
N GLY A 86 -4.18 6.02 4.89
CA GLY A 86 -5.04 5.94 6.08
C GLY A 86 -4.57 6.84 7.22
N LYS A 87 -3.27 6.88 7.50
CA LYS A 87 -2.68 7.78 8.50
C LYS A 87 -2.94 9.25 8.14
N VAL A 88 -2.68 9.63 6.88
CA VAL A 88 -2.91 10.98 6.36
C VAL A 88 -4.39 11.37 6.46
N ALA A 89 -5.30 10.46 6.08
CA ALA A 89 -6.73 10.68 6.21
C ALA A 89 -7.16 10.88 7.68
N SER A 90 -6.60 10.10 8.61
CA SER A 90 -6.91 10.21 10.04
C SER A 90 -6.51 11.57 10.62
N LEU A 91 -5.38 12.13 10.17
CA LEU A 91 -4.95 13.47 10.55
C LEU A 91 -5.95 14.52 10.03
N GLY A 92 -6.43 14.34 8.79
CA GLY A 92 -7.48 15.18 8.21
C GLY A 92 -8.77 15.16 9.04
N VAL A 93 -9.27 13.98 9.43
CA VAL A 93 -10.45 13.86 10.31
C VAL A 93 -10.22 14.53 11.66
N SER A 94 -9.02 14.37 12.23
CA SER A 94 -8.69 14.95 13.53
C SER A 94 -8.69 16.48 13.55
N LEU A 95 -8.32 17.12 12.42
CA LEU A 95 -8.37 18.58 12.27
C LEU A 95 -9.80 19.09 12.07
N VAL A 96 -10.64 18.35 11.34
CA VAL A 96 -12.03 18.75 11.10
C VAL A 96 -12.88 18.62 12.37
N ARG A 97 -12.54 17.68 13.24
CA ARG A 97 -13.25 17.46 14.50
C ARG A 97 -12.84 18.52 15.53
N GLU A 98 -13.74 19.47 15.78
CA GLU A 98 -13.55 20.47 16.85
C GLU A 98 -13.40 19.77 18.21
N ILE A 99 -12.31 20.05 18.92
CA ILE A 99 -12.09 19.58 20.29
C ILE A 99 -13.08 20.32 21.21
N LYS A 100 -14.25 19.73 21.47
CA LYS A 100 -15.13 20.20 22.55
C LYS A 100 -14.48 19.85 23.89
N VAL A 101 -13.77 20.82 24.47
CA VAL A 101 -13.31 20.71 25.86
C VAL A 101 -14.50 21.02 26.76
N GLU A 102 -15.17 20.00 27.27
CA GLU A 102 -16.12 20.16 28.37
C GLU A 102 -15.31 20.46 29.63
N LEU A 103 -15.18 21.75 29.98
CA LEU A 103 -14.63 22.15 31.28
C LEU A 103 -15.59 21.65 32.36
N LYS A 104 -15.26 20.51 32.97
CA LYS A 104 -15.93 20.01 34.16
C LYS A 104 -15.68 21.05 35.25
N LYS A 105 -16.67 21.91 35.52
CA LYS A 105 -16.64 22.81 36.68
C LYS A 105 -16.56 21.94 37.92
N GLU A 106 -15.40 21.95 38.55
CA GLU A 106 -15.23 21.51 39.93
C GLU A 106 -16.13 22.39 40.79
N LYS A 107 -17.08 21.76 41.50
CA LYS A 107 -18.00 22.45 42.41
C LYS A 107 -17.19 22.82 43.66
N ASP A 108 -17.07 24.13 43.92
CA ASP A 108 -16.91 24.69 45.26
C ASP A 108 -18.02 24.20 46.21
#